data_AF-A0A2U8VUI0-F1
#
_entry.id   AF-A0A2U8VUI0-F1
#
_cell.length_a   1.000
_cell.length_b   1.000
_cell.length_c   1.000
_cell.angle_alpha   90.00
_cell.angle_beta   90.00
_cell.angle_gamma   90.00
#
_symmetry.space_group_name_H-M   'P 1'
#
loop_
_entity.id
_entity.type
_entity.pdbx_description
1 polymer ?
#
loop_
_entity_poly.entity_id
_entity_poly.type
_entity_poly.pdbx_seq_one_letter_code
_entity_poly.pdbx_strand_id
1 'polypeptide(L)'
;MIQKRYRIEDSLGIVSVQPPVAEAAPADPARLDEILGAIQDLRRITQASAGETVDACRRELAEAFAMRSELDVMKEAISRTKSEIAALHRSENNGKGMRRAADELDAVVESTESATSTLLTVMEEIEQNANMLRAGNLGKSAQENVDAILERVVVAYEACNFQDLTGQRISKIVGVMKFVEDHLDRVLATWNSLESFRDILGPIDAADPDDESALLNGPKLDEDPGHVDQTDIDALFD
;
A
#
# COMPACT_ATOMS: atom_id res chain seq x y z
N MET A 1 62.25 -59.43 -20.67
CA MET A 1 63.35 -58.47 -20.49
C MET A 1 63.18 -57.79 -19.13
N ILE A 2 64.29 -57.62 -18.43
CA ILE A 2 64.45 -57.32 -17.01
C ILE A 2 63.96 -55.91 -16.65
N GLN A 3 63.03 -55.81 -15.69
CA GLN A 3 62.63 -54.56 -15.07
C GLN A 3 63.72 -54.13 -14.06
N LYS A 4 64.58 -53.19 -14.47
CA LYS A 4 65.55 -52.56 -13.55
C LYS A 4 64.81 -51.57 -12.65
N ARG A 5 64.62 -51.92 -11.38
CA ARG A 5 64.23 -50.96 -10.33
C ARG A 5 65.45 -50.10 -10.01
N TYR A 6 65.44 -48.85 -10.46
CA TYR A 6 66.43 -47.86 -10.01
C TYR A 6 66.09 -47.47 -8.57
N ARG A 7 67.02 -47.75 -7.65
CA ARG A 7 66.96 -47.38 -6.25
C ARG A 7 67.71 -46.05 -6.11
N ILE A 8 67.01 -44.98 -5.72
CA ILE A 8 67.50 -43.59 -5.77
C ILE A 8 68.64 -43.36 -4.75
N GLU A 9 68.73 -44.20 -3.72
CA GLU A 9 69.79 -44.18 -2.71
C GLU A 9 71.22 -44.46 -3.23
N ASP A 10 71.44 -45.01 -4.43
CA ASP A 10 72.80 -45.28 -4.95
C ASP A 10 73.44 -44.08 -5.70
N SER A 11 72.66 -43.05 -6.06
CA SER A 11 73.11 -41.93 -6.90
C SER A 11 73.46 -40.64 -6.15
N LEU A 12 73.13 -40.56 -4.88
CA LEU A 12 73.48 -39.44 -4.00
C LEU A 12 74.25 -40.07 -2.85
N GLY A 13 75.56 -39.81 -2.75
CA GLY A 13 76.47 -40.35 -1.74
C GLY A 13 76.10 -39.93 -0.30
N ILE A 14 74.89 -40.26 0.13
CA ILE A 14 74.36 -40.08 1.46
C ILE A 14 74.87 -41.27 2.25
N VAL A 15 75.90 -41.03 3.04
CA VAL A 15 76.36 -41.96 4.07
C VAL A 15 75.15 -42.35 4.91
N SER A 16 74.84 -43.65 4.94
CA SER A 16 73.93 -44.23 5.92
C SER A 16 74.53 -43.98 7.31
N VAL A 17 74.19 -42.86 7.93
CA VAL A 17 74.41 -42.65 9.36
C VAL A 17 73.41 -43.56 10.06
N GLN A 18 73.89 -44.73 10.44
CA GLN A 18 73.17 -45.58 11.37
C GLN A 18 73.08 -44.80 12.69
N PRO A 19 71.87 -44.43 13.17
CA PRO A 19 71.76 -43.79 14.46
C PRO A 19 72.35 -44.75 15.51
N PRO A 20 72.97 -44.24 16.59
CA PRO A 20 73.43 -45.10 17.66
C PRO A 20 72.23 -45.94 18.11
N VAL A 21 72.41 -47.26 18.15
CA VAL A 21 71.43 -48.19 18.73
C VAL A 21 71.43 -47.91 20.23
N ALA A 22 70.66 -46.92 20.63
CA ALA A 22 70.25 -46.76 22.01
C ALA A 22 69.37 -47.97 22.31
N GLU A 23 69.88 -48.84 23.18
CA GLU A 23 69.13 -49.93 23.79
C GLU A 23 67.80 -49.36 24.27
N ALA A 24 66.70 -49.76 23.62
CA ALA A 24 65.38 -49.28 24.00
C ALA A 24 65.12 -49.79 25.42
N ALA A 25 65.20 -48.89 26.40
CA ALA A 25 64.77 -49.17 27.76
C ALA A 25 63.40 -49.85 27.70
N PRO A 26 63.14 -50.91 28.50
CA PRO A 26 61.85 -51.59 28.47
C PRO A 26 60.77 -50.52 28.65
N ALA A 27 59.84 -50.43 27.70
CA ALA A 27 58.80 -49.44 27.75
C ALA A 27 58.06 -49.65 29.08
N ASP A 28 58.19 -48.68 29.98
CA ASP A 28 57.59 -48.75 31.31
C ASP A 28 56.07 -48.87 31.11
N PRO A 29 55.46 -50.02 31.44
CA PRO A 29 54.04 -50.27 31.17
C PRO A 29 53.16 -49.21 31.83
N ALA A 30 53.61 -48.63 32.96
CA ALA A 30 52.91 -47.54 33.62
C ALA A 30 52.90 -46.24 32.79
N ARG A 31 53.99 -45.93 32.08
CA ARG A 31 54.04 -44.77 31.16
C ARG A 31 53.20 -44.98 29.91
N LEU A 32 53.14 -46.20 29.40
CA LEU A 32 52.27 -46.55 28.27
C LEU A 32 50.78 -46.42 28.64
N ASP A 33 50.40 -46.89 29.84
CA ASP A 33 49.04 -46.74 30.36
C ASP A 33 48.67 -45.27 30.61
N GLU A 34 49.61 -44.46 31.11
CA GLU A 34 49.42 -43.01 31.29
C GLU A 34 49.22 -42.28 29.94
N ILE A 35 50.01 -42.62 28.92
CA ILE A 35 49.89 -42.05 27.58
C ILE A 35 48.56 -42.46 26.93
N LEU A 36 48.17 -43.73 27.04
CA LEU A 36 46.89 -44.21 26.49
C LEU A 36 45.69 -43.57 27.20
N GLY A 37 45.77 -43.37 28.52
CA GLY A 37 44.77 -42.61 29.29
C GLY A 37 44.66 -41.17 28.81
N ALA A 38 45.79 -40.46 28.66
CA ALA A 38 45.82 -39.09 28.16
C ALA A 38 45.26 -38.97 26.72
N ILE A 39 45.52 -39.95 25.85
CA ILE A 39 44.95 -39.99 24.49
C ILE A 39 43.44 -40.21 24.52
N GLN A 40 42.93 -41.07 25.42
CA GLN A 40 41.50 -41.31 25.57
C GLN A 40 40.78 -40.06 26.13
N ASP A 41 41.38 -39.36 27.08
CA ASP A 41 40.86 -38.10 27.62
C ASP A 41 40.87 -36.98 26.58
N LEU A 42 41.97 -36.82 25.83
CA LEU A 42 42.03 -35.89 24.69
C LEU A 42 40.95 -36.21 23.67
N ARG A 43 40.81 -37.48 23.28
CA ARG A 43 39.75 -37.91 22.35
C ARG A 43 38.36 -37.55 22.88
N ARG A 44 38.09 -37.78 24.16
CA ARG A 44 36.81 -37.44 24.79
C ARG A 44 36.54 -35.94 24.78
N ILE A 45 37.54 -35.12 25.14
CA ILE A 45 37.43 -33.66 25.14
C ILE A 45 37.24 -33.12 23.72
N THR A 46 38.02 -33.62 22.75
CA THR A 46 37.87 -33.23 21.35
C THR A 46 36.53 -33.64 20.77
N GLN A 47 36.01 -34.83 21.12
CA GLN A 47 34.68 -35.27 20.68
C GLN A 47 33.55 -34.45 21.31
N ALA A 48 33.65 -34.09 22.59
CA ALA A 48 32.68 -33.23 23.27
C ALA A 48 32.67 -31.82 22.67
N SER A 49 33.86 -31.23 22.47
CA SER A 49 34.02 -29.91 21.84
C SER A 49 33.55 -29.90 20.38
N ALA A 50 33.81 -30.96 19.62
CA ALA A 50 33.29 -31.12 18.25
C ALA A 50 31.76 -31.25 18.24
N GLY A 51 31.17 -31.94 19.22
CA GLY A 51 29.71 -32.01 19.39
C GLY A 51 29.08 -30.65 19.68
N GLU A 52 29.65 -29.90 20.63
CA GLU A 52 29.16 -28.57 21.02
C GLU A 52 29.22 -27.56 19.86
N THR A 53 30.30 -27.59 19.08
CA THR A 53 30.46 -26.73 17.89
C THR A 53 29.49 -27.09 16.77
N VAL A 54 29.24 -28.38 16.53
CA VAL A 54 28.21 -28.84 15.58
C VAL A 54 26.81 -28.43 16.03
N ASP A 55 26.50 -28.54 17.32
CA ASP A 55 25.21 -28.14 17.87
C ASP A 55 25.00 -26.62 17.88
N ALA A 56 26.07 -25.83 18.04
CA ALA A 56 26.03 -24.38 17.87
C ALA A 56 25.78 -24.01 16.40
N CYS A 57 26.53 -24.60 15.46
CA CYS A 57 26.34 -24.38 14.02
C CYS A 57 24.92 -24.79 13.56
N ARG A 58 24.39 -25.90 14.08
CA ARG A 58 23.00 -26.33 13.79
C ARG A 58 21.98 -25.31 14.28
N ARG A 59 22.20 -24.68 15.44
CA ARG A 59 21.32 -23.63 15.98
C ARG A 59 21.34 -22.38 15.10
N GLU A 60 22.53 -21.88 14.76
CA GLU A 60 22.67 -20.74 13.86
C GLU A 60 22.04 -20.99 12.48
N LEU A 61 22.21 -22.21 11.94
CA LEU A 61 21.57 -22.60 10.67
C LEU A 61 20.04 -22.62 10.79
N ALA A 62 19.50 -23.10 11.91
CA ALA A 62 18.06 -23.10 12.16
C ALA A 62 17.50 -21.68 12.27
N GLU A 63 18.21 -20.77 12.96
CA GLU A 63 17.85 -19.35 13.04
C GLU A 63 17.90 -18.66 11.67
N ALA A 64 18.93 -18.95 10.87
CA ALA A 64 19.04 -18.44 9.51
C ALA A 64 17.90 -18.93 8.60
N PHE A 65 17.48 -20.19 8.74
CA PHE A 65 16.31 -20.71 8.00
C PHE A 65 15.00 -20.08 8.47
N ALA A 66 14.84 -19.85 9.77
CA ALA A 66 13.67 -19.15 10.32
C ALA A 66 13.59 -17.72 9.76
N MET A 67 14.71 -16.97 9.80
CA MET A 67 14.78 -15.62 9.24
C MET A 67 14.50 -15.61 7.73
N ARG A 68 15.03 -16.59 6.98
CA ARG A 68 14.72 -16.71 5.55
C ARG A 68 13.23 -16.94 5.32
N SER A 69 12.60 -17.80 6.12
CA SER A 69 11.15 -18.04 6.03
C SER A 69 10.35 -16.76 6.32
N GLU A 70 10.76 -15.96 7.30
CA GLU A 70 10.12 -14.67 7.58
C GLU A 70 10.29 -13.68 6.43
N LEU A 71 11.48 -13.62 5.82
CA LEU A 71 11.74 -12.78 4.64
C LEU A 71 10.90 -13.21 3.43
N ASP A 72 10.70 -14.52 3.22
CA ASP A 72 9.85 -15.03 2.16
C ASP A 72 8.38 -14.60 2.36
N VAL A 73 7.87 -14.66 3.60
CA VAL A 73 6.53 -14.15 3.94
C VAL A 73 6.42 -12.65 3.68
N MET A 74 7.41 -11.85 4.11
CA MET A 74 7.43 -10.41 3.84
C MET A 74 7.45 -10.10 2.34
N LYS A 75 8.25 -10.86 1.57
CA LYS A 75 8.33 -10.71 0.12
C LYS A 75 6.99 -10.99 -0.54
N GLU A 76 6.30 -12.06 -0.14
CA GLU A 76 4.97 -12.38 -0.68
C GLU A 76 3.96 -11.27 -0.37
N ALA A 77 3.95 -10.77 0.88
CA ALA A 77 3.08 -9.67 1.28
C ALA A 77 3.35 -8.40 0.43
N ILE A 78 4.61 -8.02 0.25
CA ILE A 78 4.99 -6.85 -0.56
C ILE A 78 4.57 -7.06 -2.02
N SER A 79 4.78 -8.24 -2.59
CA SER A 79 4.35 -8.54 -3.97
C SER A 79 2.83 -8.43 -4.13
N ARG A 80 2.06 -8.90 -3.16
CA ARG A 80 0.60 -8.77 -3.17
C ARG A 80 0.16 -7.32 -3.10
N THR A 81 0.71 -6.54 -2.17
CA THR A 81 0.43 -5.11 -2.02
C THR A 81 0.80 -4.32 -3.28
N LYS A 82 1.92 -4.67 -3.94
CA LYS A 82 2.32 -4.09 -5.23
C LYS A 82 1.26 -4.34 -6.31
N SER A 83 0.74 -5.56 -6.42
CA SER A 83 -0.31 -5.89 -7.39
C SER A 83 -1.64 -5.19 -7.09
N GLU A 84 -2.03 -5.06 -5.82
CA GLU A 84 -3.24 -4.33 -5.42
C GLU A 84 -3.15 -2.84 -5.76
N ILE A 85 -2.00 -2.20 -5.46
CA ILE A 85 -1.76 -0.80 -5.80
C ILE A 85 -1.72 -0.58 -7.31
N ALA A 86 -1.13 -1.51 -8.07
CA ALA A 86 -1.17 -1.46 -9.54
C ALA A 86 -2.59 -1.58 -10.10
N ALA A 87 -3.47 -2.35 -9.45
CA ALA A 87 -4.89 -2.42 -9.82
C ALA A 87 -5.62 -1.10 -9.55
N LEU A 88 -5.40 -0.50 -8.37
CA LEU A 88 -5.97 0.81 -8.02
C LEU A 88 -5.53 1.90 -9.01
N HIS A 89 -4.23 1.96 -9.32
CA HIS A 89 -3.68 2.93 -10.28
C HIS A 89 -4.27 2.78 -11.70
N ARG A 90 -4.59 1.55 -12.14
CA ARG A 90 -5.27 1.35 -13.43
C ARG A 90 -6.73 1.82 -13.39
N SER A 91 -7.42 1.63 -12.27
CA SER A 91 -8.78 2.16 -12.08
C SER A 91 -8.81 3.68 -12.15
N GLU A 92 -7.82 4.37 -11.55
CA GLU A 92 -7.66 5.83 -11.64
C GLU A 92 -7.55 6.30 -13.08
N ASN A 93 -6.64 5.71 -13.86
CA ASN A 93 -6.37 6.13 -15.24
C ASN A 93 -7.52 5.84 -16.22
N ASN A 94 -8.47 4.98 -15.85
CA ASN A 94 -9.65 4.67 -16.66
C ASN A 94 -10.84 5.58 -16.36
N GLY A 95 -10.64 6.68 -15.63
CA GLY A 95 -11.70 7.64 -15.30
C GLY A 95 -12.71 7.13 -14.26
N LYS A 96 -12.46 5.95 -13.66
CA LYS A 96 -13.27 5.37 -12.58
C LYS A 96 -12.54 5.44 -11.24
N GLY A 97 -11.63 6.42 -11.14
CA GLY A 97 -10.77 6.65 -10.00
C GLY A 97 -11.48 7.28 -8.81
N MET A 98 -10.87 7.13 -7.64
CA MET A 98 -11.18 7.88 -6.44
C MET A 98 -11.08 9.39 -6.69
N ARG A 99 -10.19 9.85 -7.57
CA ARG A 99 -10.14 11.25 -8.00
C ARG A 99 -11.42 11.70 -8.67
N ARG A 100 -11.87 10.94 -9.67
CA ARG A 100 -13.11 11.24 -10.38
C ARG A 100 -14.30 11.27 -9.42
N ALA A 101 -14.40 10.29 -8.53
CA ALA A 101 -15.46 10.25 -7.54
C ALA A 101 -15.38 11.44 -6.55
N ALA A 102 -14.18 11.90 -6.20
CA ALA A 102 -13.99 13.09 -5.38
C ALA A 102 -14.44 14.36 -6.11
N ASP A 103 -14.09 14.52 -7.39
CA ASP A 103 -14.48 15.66 -8.21
C ASP A 103 -15.99 15.69 -8.47
N GLU A 104 -16.62 14.53 -8.72
CA GLU A 104 -18.08 14.39 -8.82
C GLU A 104 -18.79 14.76 -7.51
N LEU A 105 -18.24 14.37 -6.36
CA LEU A 105 -18.79 14.75 -5.06
C LEU A 105 -18.64 16.25 -4.78
N ASP A 106 -17.53 16.88 -5.17
CA ASP A 106 -17.36 18.34 -5.07
C ASP A 106 -18.40 19.08 -5.92
N ALA A 107 -18.63 18.64 -7.17
CA ALA A 107 -19.65 19.21 -8.04
C ALA A 107 -21.07 19.07 -7.46
N VAL A 108 -21.37 17.94 -6.80
CA VAL A 108 -22.63 17.76 -6.08
C VAL A 108 -22.76 18.76 -4.92
N VAL A 109 -21.71 18.97 -4.14
CA VAL A 109 -21.73 19.95 -3.05
C VAL A 109 -22.00 21.34 -3.61
N GLU A 110 -21.24 21.79 -4.61
CA GLU A 110 -21.40 23.10 -5.24
C GLU A 110 -22.81 23.31 -5.81
N SER A 111 -23.32 22.34 -6.57
CA SER A 111 -24.67 22.39 -7.14
C SER A 111 -25.74 22.50 -6.04
N THR A 112 -25.60 21.73 -4.95
CA THR A 112 -26.57 21.79 -3.84
C THR A 112 -26.48 23.08 -3.03
N GLU A 113 -25.29 23.66 -2.86
CA GLU A 113 -25.09 24.97 -2.21
C GLU A 113 -25.72 26.08 -3.05
N SER A 114 -25.49 26.08 -4.37
CA SER A 114 -26.08 27.04 -5.31
C SER A 114 -27.62 26.97 -5.31
N ALA A 115 -28.18 25.75 -5.39
CA ALA A 115 -29.61 25.54 -5.31
C ALA A 115 -30.19 26.00 -3.96
N THR A 116 -29.47 25.77 -2.85
CA THR A 116 -29.89 26.21 -1.52
C THR A 116 -29.86 27.74 -1.41
N SER A 117 -28.83 28.40 -1.95
CA SER A 117 -28.74 29.87 -2.01
C SER A 117 -29.91 30.49 -2.79
N THR A 118 -30.28 29.89 -3.92
CA THR A 118 -31.46 30.30 -4.68
C THR A 118 -32.75 30.10 -3.89
N LEU A 119 -32.91 28.96 -3.20
CA LEU A 119 -34.07 28.69 -2.35
C LEU A 119 -34.19 29.71 -1.20
N LEU A 120 -33.08 30.05 -0.55
CA LEU A 120 -33.06 31.08 0.51
C LEU A 120 -33.49 32.44 -0.04
N THR A 121 -33.00 32.83 -1.22
CA THR A 121 -33.41 34.08 -1.89
C THR A 121 -34.92 34.09 -2.19
N VAL A 122 -35.46 32.98 -2.71
CA VAL A 122 -36.91 32.84 -2.96
C VAL A 122 -37.71 32.91 -1.65
N MET A 123 -37.21 32.35 -0.55
CA MET A 123 -37.85 32.43 0.77
C MET A 123 -37.89 33.87 1.29
N GLU A 124 -36.81 34.63 1.13
CA GLU A 124 -36.74 36.06 1.47
C GLU A 124 -37.78 36.88 0.68
N GLU A 125 -37.91 36.62 -0.62
CA GLU A 125 -38.92 37.28 -1.46
C GLU A 125 -40.35 36.92 -1.03
N ILE A 126 -40.62 35.64 -0.70
CA ILE A 126 -41.93 35.21 -0.19
C ILE A 126 -42.24 35.91 1.13
N GLU A 127 -41.28 35.98 2.06
CA GLU A 127 -41.42 36.65 3.35
C GLU A 127 -41.70 38.15 3.16
N GLN A 128 -40.96 38.82 2.29
CA GLN A 128 -41.15 40.24 2.01
C GLN A 128 -42.55 40.51 1.45
N ASN A 129 -43.00 39.72 0.47
CA ASN A 129 -44.33 39.84 -0.11
C ASN A 129 -45.45 39.55 0.91
N ALA A 130 -45.28 38.51 1.73
CA ALA A 130 -46.21 38.18 2.81
C ALA A 130 -46.31 39.31 3.84
N ASN A 131 -45.19 39.93 4.22
CA ASN A 131 -45.18 41.07 5.13
C ASN A 131 -45.86 42.32 4.54
N MET A 132 -45.67 42.59 3.23
CA MET A 132 -46.40 43.67 2.54
C MET A 132 -47.91 43.42 2.54
N LEU A 133 -48.34 42.18 2.29
CA LEU A 133 -49.74 41.78 2.39
C LEU A 133 -50.28 41.96 3.81
N ARG A 134 -49.50 41.56 4.82
CA ARG A 134 -49.86 41.67 6.24
C ARG A 134 -50.09 43.12 6.68
N ALA A 135 -49.29 44.05 6.16
CA ALA A 135 -49.41 45.49 6.42
C ALA A 135 -50.63 46.13 5.71
N GLY A 136 -51.19 45.44 4.71
CA GLY A 136 -52.41 45.86 4.02
C GLY A 136 -53.68 45.63 4.85
N ASN A 137 -54.77 46.26 4.42
CA ASN A 137 -56.07 46.13 5.09
C ASN A 137 -56.82 44.88 4.61
N LEU A 138 -56.29 43.70 4.98
CA LEU A 138 -56.84 42.39 4.64
C LEU A 138 -57.97 41.96 5.59
N GLY A 139 -58.89 41.14 5.09
CA GLY A 139 -59.88 40.46 5.94
C GLY A 139 -59.22 39.41 6.85
N LYS A 140 -59.88 39.08 7.97
CA LYS A 140 -59.33 38.18 9.02
C LYS A 140 -58.81 36.84 8.48
N SER A 141 -59.57 36.16 7.63
CA SER A 141 -59.15 34.87 7.04
C SER A 141 -57.91 35.00 6.14
N ALA A 142 -57.74 36.13 5.45
CA ALA A 142 -56.55 36.38 4.64
C ALA A 142 -55.33 36.68 5.52
N GLN A 143 -55.52 37.36 6.66
CA GLN A 143 -54.44 37.55 7.65
C GLN A 143 -53.96 36.21 8.24
N GLU A 144 -54.88 35.31 8.60
CA GLU A 144 -54.54 33.97 9.11
C GLU A 144 -53.72 33.16 8.08
N ASN A 145 -54.04 33.27 6.79
CA ASN A 145 -53.25 32.63 5.73
C ASN A 145 -51.85 33.24 5.59
N VAL A 146 -51.72 34.57 5.71
CA VAL A 146 -50.42 35.26 5.67
C VAL A 146 -49.54 34.85 6.85
N ASP A 147 -50.10 34.76 8.06
CA ASP A 147 -49.38 34.28 9.23
C ASP A 147 -48.91 32.83 9.04
N ALA A 148 -49.75 31.97 8.46
CA ALA A 148 -49.38 30.59 8.12
C ALA A 148 -48.26 30.50 7.07
N ILE A 149 -48.25 31.39 6.06
CA ILE A 149 -47.15 31.47 5.07
C ILE A 149 -45.85 31.82 5.77
N LEU A 150 -45.84 32.86 6.61
CA LEU A 150 -44.65 33.30 7.34
C LEU A 150 -44.10 32.19 8.26
N GLU A 151 -44.98 31.46 8.95
CA GLU A 151 -44.58 30.29 9.75
C GLU A 151 -43.92 29.21 8.89
N ARG A 152 -44.42 28.93 7.68
CA ARG A 152 -43.80 27.96 6.76
C ARG A 152 -42.47 28.42 6.20
N VAL A 153 -42.29 29.73 5.97
CA VAL A 153 -40.98 30.27 5.57
C VAL A 153 -39.94 30.05 6.67
N VAL A 154 -40.30 30.27 7.94
CA VAL A 154 -39.40 29.99 9.08
C VAL A 154 -38.96 28.52 9.11
N VAL A 155 -39.91 27.58 8.98
CA VAL A 155 -39.58 26.14 8.92
C VAL A 155 -38.67 25.81 7.75
N ALA A 156 -38.83 26.49 6.62
CA ALA A 156 -38.01 26.28 5.44
C ALA A 156 -36.56 26.78 5.64
N TYR A 157 -36.36 27.94 6.28
CA TYR A 157 -35.03 28.41 6.68
C TYR A 157 -34.31 27.40 7.59
N GLU A 158 -35.03 26.84 8.58
CA GLU A 158 -34.47 25.83 9.48
C GLU A 158 -34.04 24.55 8.74
N ALA A 159 -34.81 24.13 7.73
CA ALA A 159 -34.47 22.98 6.90
C ALA A 159 -33.23 23.23 6.04
N CYS A 160 -33.09 24.42 5.44
CA CYS A 160 -31.89 24.78 4.67
C CYS A 160 -30.62 24.80 5.52
N ASN A 161 -30.70 25.16 6.80
CA ASN A 161 -29.55 25.15 7.70
C ASN A 161 -28.94 23.73 7.91
N PHE A 162 -29.74 22.67 7.76
CA PHE A 162 -29.22 21.29 7.79
C PHE A 162 -28.43 20.91 6.52
N GLN A 163 -28.65 21.60 5.40
CA GLN A 163 -27.88 21.37 4.17
C GLN A 163 -26.43 21.81 4.35
N ASP A 164 -26.16 22.94 5.02
CA ASP A 164 -24.80 23.43 5.29
C ASP A 164 -23.96 22.38 6.03
N LEU A 165 -24.52 21.76 7.08
CA LEU A 165 -23.83 20.67 7.80
C LEU A 165 -23.56 19.44 6.91
N THR A 166 -24.44 19.17 5.95
CA THR A 166 -24.27 18.06 5.01
C THR A 166 -23.18 18.37 3.99
N GLY A 167 -23.16 19.58 3.43
CA GLY A 167 -22.09 20.06 2.55
C GLY A 167 -20.72 19.94 3.21
N GLN A 168 -20.57 20.49 4.42
CA GLN A 168 -19.32 20.40 5.18
C GLN A 168 -18.84 18.96 5.44
N ARG A 169 -19.77 18.04 5.71
CA ARG A 169 -19.45 16.62 5.91
C ARG A 169 -18.95 15.97 4.63
N ILE A 170 -19.60 16.26 3.50
CA ILE A 170 -19.19 15.75 2.19
C ILE A 170 -17.82 16.32 1.82
N SER A 171 -17.61 17.64 1.93
CA SER A 171 -16.30 18.27 1.66
C SER A 171 -15.18 17.66 2.50
N LYS A 172 -15.46 17.29 3.76
CA LYS A 172 -14.50 16.58 4.60
C LYS A 172 -14.18 15.18 4.08
N ILE A 173 -15.17 14.43 3.61
CA ILE A 173 -14.98 13.12 3.00
C ILE A 173 -14.13 13.25 1.72
N VAL A 174 -14.46 14.22 0.86
CA VAL A 174 -13.69 14.52 -0.35
C VAL A 174 -12.24 14.85 -0.02
N GLY A 175 -11.99 15.68 1.01
CA GLY A 175 -10.64 15.98 1.47
C GLY A 175 -9.86 14.74 1.91
N VAL A 176 -10.51 13.75 2.54
CA VAL A 176 -9.87 12.48 2.89
C VAL A 176 -9.56 11.65 1.64
N MET A 177 -10.48 11.59 0.67
CA MET A 177 -10.27 10.86 -0.59
C MET A 177 -9.05 11.42 -1.35
N LYS A 178 -8.98 12.76 -1.51
CA LYS A 178 -7.84 13.45 -2.13
C LYS A 178 -6.53 13.19 -1.39
N PHE A 179 -6.57 13.18 -0.05
CA PHE A 179 -5.38 12.85 0.75
C PHE A 179 -4.88 11.41 0.54
N VAL A 180 -5.80 10.44 0.44
CA VAL A 180 -5.43 9.04 0.18
C VAL A 180 -4.82 8.91 -1.22
N GLU A 181 -5.39 9.59 -2.21
CA GLU A 181 -4.86 9.62 -3.58
C GLU A 181 -3.44 10.20 -3.61
N ASP A 182 -3.24 11.40 -3.03
CA ASP A 182 -1.93 12.03 -2.93
C ASP A 182 -0.89 11.11 -2.27
N HIS A 183 -1.32 10.30 -1.30
CA HIS A 183 -0.46 9.31 -0.65
C HIS A 183 -0.11 8.15 -1.58
N LEU A 184 -1.09 7.62 -2.33
CA LEU A 184 -0.86 6.57 -3.33
C LEU A 184 0.10 7.05 -4.42
N ASP A 185 -0.04 8.29 -4.91
CA ASP A 185 0.87 8.87 -5.90
C ASP A 185 2.32 8.93 -5.41
N ARG A 186 2.53 9.30 -4.14
CA ARG A 186 3.88 9.30 -3.53
C ARG A 186 4.46 7.89 -3.41
N VAL A 187 3.64 6.90 -3.05
CA VAL A 187 4.06 5.49 -2.98
C VAL A 187 4.43 4.98 -4.37
N LEU A 188 3.59 5.26 -5.38
CA LEU A 188 3.83 4.91 -6.77
C LEU A 188 5.09 5.59 -7.32
N ALA A 189 5.30 6.87 -7.06
CA ALA A 189 6.51 7.58 -7.48
C ALA A 189 7.78 6.94 -6.89
N THR A 190 7.72 6.54 -5.62
CA THR A 190 8.82 5.83 -4.96
C THR A 190 9.07 4.48 -5.63
N TRP A 191 8.02 3.73 -5.97
CA TRP A 191 8.16 2.40 -6.57
C TRP A 191 8.48 2.40 -8.06
N ASN A 192 8.05 3.40 -8.82
CA ASN A 192 8.42 3.57 -10.23
C ASN A 192 9.92 3.82 -10.42
N SER A 193 10.62 4.28 -9.37
CA SER A 193 12.09 4.35 -9.38
C SER A 193 12.76 2.97 -9.30
N LEU A 194 12.02 1.92 -8.90
CA LEU A 194 12.49 0.53 -8.89
C LEU A 194 12.02 -0.20 -10.15
N GLU A 195 12.97 -0.57 -11.02
CA GLU A 195 12.73 -1.29 -12.30
C GLU A 195 11.75 -2.46 -12.17
N SER A 196 11.82 -3.23 -11.07
CA SER A 196 10.93 -4.36 -10.78
C SER A 196 9.43 -4.05 -10.70
N PHE A 197 9.04 -2.78 -10.47
CA PHE A 197 7.64 -2.39 -10.34
C PHE A 197 7.04 -1.91 -11.68
N ARG A 198 7.88 -1.39 -12.58
CA ARG A 198 7.47 -1.02 -13.94
C ARG A 198 6.89 -2.22 -14.70
N ASP A 199 7.47 -3.40 -14.52
CA ASP A 199 6.99 -4.63 -15.15
C ASP A 199 5.62 -5.09 -14.61
N ILE A 200 5.28 -4.74 -13.37
CA ILE A 200 3.99 -5.10 -12.73
C ILE A 200 2.88 -4.15 -13.19
N LEU A 201 3.18 -2.86 -13.36
CA LEU A 201 2.21 -1.89 -13.85
C LEU A 201 1.79 -2.17 -15.30
N GLY A 202 2.69 -2.74 -16.11
CA GLY A 202 2.45 -3.00 -17.53
C GLY A 202 2.14 -1.71 -18.32
N PRO A 203 1.83 -1.82 -19.62
CA PRO A 203 1.19 -0.73 -20.34
C PRO A 203 -0.15 -0.41 -19.68
N ILE A 204 -0.47 0.87 -19.51
CA ILE A 204 -1.84 1.30 -19.21
C ILE A 204 -2.63 1.03 -20.49
N ASP A 205 -3.30 -0.12 -20.57
CA ASP A 205 -4.23 -0.39 -21.67
C ASP A 205 -5.33 0.66 -21.59
N ALA A 206 -5.55 1.37 -22.70
CA ALA A 206 -6.67 2.27 -22.84
C ALA A 206 -7.95 1.50 -22.53
N ALA A 207 -8.83 2.08 -21.72
CA ALA A 207 -10.11 1.49 -21.35
C ALA A 207 -10.81 0.92 -22.61
N ASP A 208 -11.26 -0.33 -22.51
CA ASP A 208 -11.98 -0.99 -23.61
C ASP A 208 -13.24 -0.15 -23.93
N PRO A 209 -13.36 0.39 -25.15
CA PRO A 209 -14.50 1.24 -25.51
C PRO A 209 -15.85 0.52 -25.44
N ASP A 210 -15.88 -0.82 -25.41
CA ASP A 210 -17.09 -1.65 -25.25
C ASP A 210 -17.38 -2.08 -23.79
N ASP A 211 -16.60 -1.61 -22.81
CA ASP A 211 -16.92 -1.86 -21.39
C ASP A 211 -18.21 -1.12 -20.99
N GLU A 212 -19.29 -1.86 -20.75
CA GLU A 212 -20.58 -1.30 -20.30
C GLU A 212 -20.44 -0.40 -19.05
N SER A 213 -19.43 -0.63 -18.21
CA SER A 213 -19.19 0.23 -17.06
C SER A 213 -18.55 1.59 -17.43
N ALA A 214 -18.03 1.75 -18.65
CA ALA A 214 -17.69 3.06 -19.23
C ALA A 214 -18.92 3.88 -19.65
N LEU A 215 -20.11 3.26 -19.74
CA LEU A 215 -21.39 3.95 -19.93
C LEU A 215 -22.01 4.42 -18.60
N LEU A 216 -21.45 4.01 -17.46
CA LEU A 216 -21.94 4.38 -16.12
C LEU A 216 -21.31 5.65 -15.56
N ASN A 217 -20.63 6.45 -16.39
CA ASN A 217 -20.11 7.74 -15.96
C ASN A 217 -21.30 8.67 -15.63
N GLY A 218 -21.21 9.39 -14.50
CA GLY A 218 -22.18 10.40 -14.14
C GLY A 218 -22.26 11.54 -15.16
N PRO A 219 -23.13 12.54 -14.94
CA PRO A 219 -23.12 13.77 -15.72
C PRO A 219 -21.70 14.30 -15.86
N LYS A 220 -21.34 14.72 -17.07
CA LYS A 220 -20.03 15.31 -17.32
C LYS A 220 -19.83 16.54 -16.45
N LEU A 221 -18.68 16.62 -15.79
CA LEU A 221 -18.25 17.82 -15.09
C LEU A 221 -18.04 18.94 -16.10
N ASP A 222 -18.10 20.19 -15.64
CA ASP A 222 -17.98 21.37 -16.50
C ASP A 222 -16.67 21.40 -17.30
N GLU A 223 -15.61 20.81 -16.74
CA GLU A 223 -14.29 20.72 -17.38
C GLU A 223 -14.14 19.51 -18.32
N ASP A 224 -15.12 18.59 -18.35
CA ASP A 224 -15.02 17.37 -19.16
C ASP A 224 -15.20 17.66 -20.66
N PRO A 225 -14.41 17.02 -21.54
CA PRO A 225 -14.58 17.11 -22.97
C PRO A 225 -16.00 16.71 -23.42
N GLY A 226 -16.70 17.64 -24.07
CA GLY A 226 -18.08 17.45 -24.54
C GLY A 226 -19.12 17.46 -23.42
N HIS A 227 -18.85 18.15 -22.31
CA HIS A 227 -19.89 18.74 -21.47
C HIS A 227 -20.80 19.60 -22.36
N VAL A 228 -22.11 19.50 -22.12
CA VAL A 228 -23.14 20.25 -22.85
C VAL A 228 -23.80 21.13 -21.83
N ASP A 229 -23.66 22.45 -21.98
CA ASP A 229 -24.26 23.41 -21.08
C ASP A 229 -25.69 23.77 -21.50
N GLN A 230 -26.39 24.56 -20.68
CA GLN A 230 -27.75 25.01 -21.00
C GLN A 230 -27.78 25.88 -22.27
N THR A 231 -26.71 26.59 -22.58
CA THR A 231 -26.59 27.42 -23.79
C THR A 231 -26.59 26.55 -25.05
N ASP A 232 -25.89 25.41 -25.01
CA ASP A 232 -25.85 24.44 -26.09
C ASP A 232 -27.23 23.78 -26.32
N ILE A 233 -27.98 23.56 -25.22
CA ILE A 233 -29.36 23.06 -25.29
C ILE A 233 -30.28 24.12 -25.90
N ASP A 234 -30.19 25.36 -25.44
CA ASP A 234 -31.02 26.45 -25.94
C ASP A 234 -30.77 26.67 -27.45
N ALA A 235 -29.52 26.55 -27.91
CA ALA A 235 -29.14 26.63 -29.32
C ALA A 235 -29.69 25.50 -30.22
N LEU A 236 -30.19 24.40 -29.65
CA LEU A 236 -30.86 23.33 -30.41
C LEU A 236 -32.34 23.63 -30.70
N PHE A 237 -32.93 24.60 -29.98
CA PHE A 237 -34.36 24.92 -30.08
C PHE A 237 -34.66 26.33 -30.65
N ASP A 238 -33.62 27.13 -30.90
CA ASP A 238 -33.65 28.42 -31.64
C ASP A 238 -33.35 28.26 -33.15
#